data_AF-A0A1I6IW90-F1
#
_entry.id   AF-A0A1I6IW90-F1
#
_cell.length_a   1.000
_cell.length_b   1.000
_cell.length_c   1.000
_cell.angle_alpha   90.00
_cell.angle_beta   90.00
_cell.angle_gamma   90.00
#
_symmetry.space_group_name_H-M   'P 1'
#
loop_
_entity.id
_entity.type
_entity.pdbx_description
1 polymer ?
#
loop_
_entity_poly.entity_id
_entity_poly.type
_entity_poly.pdbx_seq_one_letter_code
_entity_poly.pdbx_strand_id
1 'polypeptide(L)' 'MTEQMLSGYRAVVRGKCDHCEWHALTTTYPEMVEMYHDHLRDDHPKAWVRA' A
#
# COMPACT_ATOMS: atom_id res chain seq x y z
N MET A 1 -17.96 7.24 23.44
CA MET A 1 -18.64 6.62 22.29
C MET A 1 -18.99 7.72 21.30
N THR A 2 -18.01 8.20 20.53
CA THR A 2 -18.18 9.40 19.69
C THR A 2 -17.73 9.04 18.28
N GLU A 3 -18.56 8.25 17.61
CA GLU A 3 -18.25 7.56 16.35
C GLU A 3 -18.79 8.27 15.09
N GLN A 4 -19.19 9.54 15.15
CA GLN A 4 -19.87 10.17 14.00
C GLN A 4 -19.44 11.61 13.77
N MET A 5 -18.20 11.82 13.30
CA MET A 5 -17.77 13.08 12.66
C MET A 5 -16.66 12.91 11.61
N LEU A 6 -16.56 11.77 10.91
CA LEU A 6 -15.66 11.60 9.75
C LEU A 6 -16.41 11.54 8.41
N SER A 7 -16.85 12.68 7.89
CA SER A 7 -17.58 12.80 6.61
C SER A 7 -16.78 13.42 5.45
N GLY A 8 -15.44 13.44 5.51
CA GLY A 8 -14.62 13.98 4.42
C GLY A 8 -13.22 13.37 4.24
N TYR A 9 -12.84 12.44 5.09
CA TYR A 9 -11.51 11.85 5.09
C TYR A 9 -11.58 10.58 4.25
N ARG A 10 -11.43 10.71 2.93
CA ARG A 10 -11.23 9.54 2.08
C ARG A 10 -10.05 8.76 2.66
N ALA A 11 -10.30 7.55 3.15
CA ALA A 11 -9.28 6.73 3.75
C ALA A 11 -8.19 6.48 2.69
N VAL A 12 -7.05 7.15 2.84
CA VAL A 12 -5.89 6.94 1.97
C VAL A 12 -5.04 5.84 2.57
N VAL A 13 -4.85 4.78 1.80
CA VAL A 13 -3.98 3.66 2.14
C VAL A 13 -2.58 4.03 1.68
N ARG A 14 -1.60 3.95 2.59
CA ARG A 14 -0.19 4.20 2.28
C ARG A 14 0.54 2.87 2.24
N GLY A 15 1.10 2.54 1.08
CA GLY A 15 2.04 1.45 0.92
C GLY A 15 3.47 1.97 1.07
N LYS A 16 4.30 1.26 1.80
CA LYS A 16 5.75 1.48 1.84
C LYS A 16 6.44 0.14 1.62
N CYS A 17 7.54 0.15 0.90
CA CYS A 17 8.42 -1.01 0.83
C CYS A 17 9.38 -1.01 2.01
N ASP A 18 9.65 -2.18 2.57
CA ASP A 18 10.64 -2.35 3.65
C ASP A 18 12.06 -2.56 3.10
N HIS A 19 12.16 -2.90 1.81
CA HIS A 19 13.42 -3.21 1.13
C HIS A 19 14.01 -2.02 0.35
N CYS A 20 13.19 -0.99 0.05
CA CYS A 20 13.62 0.22 -0.64
C CYS A 20 12.76 1.43 -0.23
N GLU A 21 13.11 2.61 -0.73
CA GLU A 21 12.39 3.87 -0.48
C GLU A 21 11.10 4.03 -1.31
N TRP A 22 10.52 2.93 -1.80
CA TRP A 22 9.27 2.99 -2.53
C TRP A 22 8.10 3.29 -1.60
N HIS A 23 7.29 4.28 -1.99
CA HIS A 23 6.11 4.72 -1.28
C HIS A 23 4.96 4.98 -2.26
N ALA A 24 3.78 4.44 -1.98
CA ALA A 24 2.58 4.68 -2.76
C ALA A 24 1.42 5.14 -1.88
N LEU A 25 0.59 6.01 -2.44
CA LEU A 25 -0.64 6.49 -1.84
C LEU A 25 -1.79 6.10 -2.74
N THR A 26 -2.76 5.39 -2.20
CA THR A 26 -3.97 5.02 -2.94
C THR A 26 -5.20 5.19 -2.08
N THR A 27 -6.36 5.08 -2.72
CA THR A 27 -7.65 5.26 -2.08
C THR A 27 -8.31 3.96 -1.69
N THR A 28 -7.76 2.82 -2.13
CA THR A 28 -8.28 1.50 -1.80
C THR A 28 -7.14 0.54 -1.43
N TYR A 29 -7.42 -0.39 -0.53
CA TYR A 29 -6.46 -1.43 -0.13
C TYR A 29 -6.06 -2.37 -1.29
N PRO A 30 -6.96 -2.89 -2.15
CA PRO A 30 -6.56 -3.77 -3.24
C PRO A 30 -5.61 -3.10 -4.23
N GLU A 31 -5.86 -1.84 -4.63
CA GLU A 31 -4.95 -1.09 -5.49
C GLU A 31 -3.55 -0.96 -4.87
N MET A 32 -3.47 -0.79 -3.54
CA MET A 32 -2.21 -0.67 -2.82
C MET A 32 -1.41 -1.98 -2.93
N VAL A 33 -2.11 -3.10 -2.72
CA VAL A 33 -1.54 -4.44 -2.75
C VAL A 33 -1.03 -4.75 -4.16
N GLU A 34 -1.80 -4.43 -5.20
CA GLU A 34 -1.38 -4.60 -6.60
C GLU A 34 -0.11 -3.80 -6.91
N MET A 35 -0.08 -2.51 -6.57
CA MET A 35 1.12 -1.66 -6.76
C MET A 35 2.33 -2.18 -5.98
N TYR A 36 2.11 -2.67 -4.76
CA TYR A 36 3.17 -3.23 -3.93
C TYR A 36 3.73 -4.53 -4.53
N HIS A 37 2.88 -5.43 -5.01
CA HIS A 37 3.32 -6.68 -5.64
C HIS A 37 4.00 -6.45 -7.00
N ASP A 38 3.51 -5.50 -7.79
CA ASP A 38 4.15 -5.12 -9.06
C ASP A 38 5.57 -4.58 -8.83
N HIS A 39 5.70 -3.63 -7.88
CA HIS A 39 7.00 -3.11 -7.47
C HIS A 39 7.94 -4.21 -6.92
N LEU A 40 7.45 -5.08 -6.04
CA LEU A 40 8.24 -6.20 -5.52
C LEU A 40 8.66 -7.16 -6.65
N ARG A 41 7.83 -7.36 -7.66
CA ARG A 41 8.15 -8.25 -8.78
C ARG A 41 9.25 -7.68 -9.68
N ASP A 42 9.22 -6.38 -9.94
CA ASP A 42 10.20 -5.71 -10.82
C ASP A 42 11.54 -5.46 -10.10
N ASP A 43 11.49 -4.87 -8.91
CA ASP A 43 12.69 -4.38 -8.20
C ASP A 43 13.25 -5.39 -7.19
N HIS A 44 12.38 -6.22 -6.59
CA HIS A 44 12.75 -7.17 -5.53
C HIS A 44 12.26 -8.60 -5.77
N PRO A 45 12.56 -9.23 -6.93
CA PRO A 45 12.04 -10.56 -7.24
C PRO A 45 12.41 -11.61 -6.19
N LYS A 46 13.54 -11.44 -5.47
CA LYS A 46 13.93 -12.31 -4.36
C LYS A 46 13.04 -12.18 -3.11
N ALA A 47 12.49 -11.00 -2.86
CA ALA A 47 11.51 -10.78 -1.79
C ALA A 47 10.11 -11.24 -2.23
N TRP A 48 9.77 -11.08 -3.51
CA TRP A 48 8.50 -11.54 -4.08
C TRP A 48 8.35 -13.08 -4.06
N VAL A 49 9.39 -13.84 -4.42
CA VAL A 49 9.34 -15.32 -4.51
C VAL A 49 9.38 -16.02 -3.14
N ARG A 50 9.64 -15.30 -2.04
CA ARG A 50 9.79 -15.90 -0.70
C ARG A 50 8.56 -15.78 0.21
N ALA A 51 7.43 -15.32 -0.32
CA ALA A 51 6.13 -15.31 0.37
C ALA A 51 5.35 -16.61 0.16
#